data_AF-A0A9X1TL52-F1
#
_entry.id   AF-A0A9X1TL52-F1
#
_cell.length_a   1.000
_cell.length_b   1.000
_cell.length_c   1.000
_cell.angle_alpha   90.00
_cell.angle_beta   90.00
_cell.angle_gamma   90.00
#
_symmetry.space_group_name_H-M   'P 1'
#
loop_
_entity.id
_entity.type
_entity.pdbx_description
1 polymer ?
#
loop_
_entity_poly.entity_id
_entity_poly.type
_entity_poly.pdbx_seq_one_letter_code
_entity_poly.pdbx_strand_id
1 'polypeptide(L)'
;MRTLGRKTTTAVLAATAVFGSLATAGTAHADSVPAVQVEVCNDASVQQKFWVKGYNQYNDWDDSPVWTVNAHTCATGWGYWWKKNASVELHYKRGNAGWNWKPGYLPRTDAATTTLRLS
;
A
#
# COMPACT_ATOMS: atom_id res chain seq x y z
N MET A 1 52.08 -7.37 18.88
CA MET A 1 50.77 -6.71 18.66
C MET A 1 49.67 -7.76 18.82
N ARG A 2 48.65 -7.43 19.63
CA ARG A 2 47.37 -8.16 19.76
C ARG A 2 46.76 -8.33 18.34
N THR A 3 46.01 -9.37 17.96
CA THR A 3 44.83 -9.96 18.62
C THR A 3 44.46 -11.28 17.93
N LEU A 4 43.86 -12.20 18.70
CA LEU A 4 43.26 -13.48 18.27
C LEU A 4 42.11 -13.31 17.28
N GLY A 5 41.85 -14.37 16.49
CA GLY A 5 40.55 -14.59 15.86
C GLY A 5 40.51 -15.85 14.99
N ARG A 6 40.29 -17.01 15.61
CA ARG A 6 40.22 -18.35 14.99
C ARG A 6 39.31 -18.40 13.76
N LYS A 7 39.82 -18.98 12.67
CA LYS A 7 39.01 -19.57 11.60
C LYS A 7 38.32 -20.81 12.16
N THR A 8 37.01 -20.76 12.36
CA THR A 8 36.18 -21.93 12.69
C THR A 8 35.22 -22.21 11.55
N THR A 9 35.58 -23.24 10.78
CA THR A 9 34.74 -23.94 9.82
C THR A 9 33.50 -24.50 10.52
N THR A 10 32.30 -24.24 9.99
CA THR A 10 31.04 -24.87 10.41
C THR A 10 30.06 -24.77 9.24
N ALA A 11 29.17 -25.70 8.90
CA ALA A 11 29.13 -27.16 8.86
C ALA A 11 27.84 -27.48 8.07
N VAL A 12 27.87 -28.56 7.27
CA VAL A 12 26.74 -29.44 6.92
C VAL A 12 25.44 -28.80 6.36
N LEU A 13 25.27 -28.93 5.04
CA LEU A 13 23.96 -28.91 4.38
C LEU A 13 23.25 -30.25 4.65
N ALA A 14 22.25 -30.23 5.52
CA ALA A 14 21.26 -31.30 5.61
C ALA A 14 19.93 -30.75 6.15
N ALA A 15 18.93 -30.62 5.27
CA ALA A 15 17.52 -30.76 5.64
C ALA A 15 16.73 -31.24 4.42
N THR A 16 16.11 -32.41 4.63
CA THR A 16 15.30 -33.20 3.71
C THR A 16 13.93 -32.58 3.41
N ALA A 17 13.30 -33.13 2.37
CA ALA A 17 12.15 -32.63 1.65
C ALA A 17 10.79 -32.64 2.38
N VAL A 18 9.84 -31.97 1.71
CA VAL A 18 8.36 -32.10 1.74
C VAL A 18 7.66 -31.32 2.86
N PHE A 19 6.96 -30.24 2.51
CA PHE A 19 5.49 -30.13 2.53
C PHE A 19 5.06 -28.84 1.82
N GLY A 20 4.05 -28.96 0.96
CA GLY A 20 3.48 -27.85 0.22
C GLY A 20 2.76 -26.86 1.13
N SER A 21 3.13 -25.61 0.99
CA SER A 21 2.26 -24.46 1.20
C SER A 21 2.89 -23.35 0.39
N LEU A 22 2.10 -22.76 -0.52
CA LEU A 22 2.50 -21.66 -1.38
C LEU A 22 3.32 -20.67 -0.56
N ALA A 23 4.53 -20.36 -1.03
CA ALA A 23 5.16 -19.12 -0.65
C ALA A 23 4.17 -18.03 -1.06
N THR A 24 3.37 -17.52 -0.13
CA THR A 24 2.86 -16.17 -0.27
C THR A 24 4.13 -15.36 -0.45
N ALA A 25 4.33 -14.82 -1.65
CA ALA A 25 5.39 -13.88 -1.92
C ALA A 25 5.22 -12.78 -0.86
N GLY A 26 6.01 -12.86 0.21
CA GLY A 26 6.16 -11.76 1.14
C GLY A 26 6.73 -10.67 0.26
N THR A 27 5.91 -9.68 -0.07
CA THR A 27 6.36 -8.51 -0.79
C THR A 27 7.35 -7.82 0.14
N ALA A 28 8.63 -8.15 -0.04
CA ALA A 28 9.73 -7.55 0.65
C ALA A 28 9.80 -6.10 0.18
N HIS A 29 9.11 -5.21 0.88
CA HIS A 29 9.28 -3.77 0.72
C HIS A 29 10.09 -3.29 1.90
N ALA A 30 11.39 -3.10 1.67
CA ALA A 30 12.20 -2.25 2.54
C ALA A 30 11.91 -0.79 2.13
N ASP A 31 10.71 -0.30 2.48
CA ASP A 31 10.34 1.08 2.24
C ASP A 31 11.06 1.98 3.24
N SER A 32 11.98 2.80 2.74
CA SER A 32 12.68 3.81 3.52
C SER A 32 11.77 4.99 3.90
N VAL A 33 10.59 5.09 3.28
CA VAL A 33 9.61 6.15 3.52
C VAL A 33 8.39 5.57 4.26
N PRO A 34 7.96 6.16 5.39
CA PRO A 34 6.72 5.76 6.05
C PRO A 34 5.53 5.91 5.09
N ALA A 35 4.83 4.81 4.78
CA ALA A 35 3.73 4.79 3.81
C ALA A 35 2.48 4.05 4.33
N VAL A 36 1.32 4.34 3.73
CA VAL A 36 0.01 3.70 4.00
C VAL A 36 -0.70 3.31 2.72
N GLN A 37 -1.55 2.29 2.80
CA GLN A 37 -2.60 2.06 1.82
C GLN A 37 -3.78 2.98 2.08
N VAL A 38 -4.51 3.32 1.02
CA VAL A 38 -5.71 4.16 1.13
C VAL A 38 -6.95 3.29 1.01
N GLU A 39 -7.80 3.36 2.03
CA GLU A 39 -9.17 2.88 1.98
C GLU A 39 -10.09 4.03 1.60
N VAL A 40 -10.98 3.82 0.65
CA VAL A 40 -11.96 4.82 0.24
C VAL A 40 -13.35 4.33 0.57
N CYS A 41 -14.03 5.06 1.46
CA CYS A 41 -15.44 4.83 1.80
C CYS A 41 -16.34 5.68 0.90
N ASN A 42 -17.34 5.04 0.31
CA ASN A 42 -18.34 5.69 -0.54
C ASN A 42 -19.63 5.88 0.26
N ASP A 43 -19.89 7.12 0.67
CA ASP A 43 -21.10 7.47 1.40
C ASP A 43 -22.30 7.70 0.46
N ALA A 44 -22.11 7.66 -0.87
CA ALA A 44 -23.19 7.81 -1.86
C ALA A 44 -24.03 6.54 -2.04
N SER A 45 -25.24 6.71 -2.56
CA SER A 45 -26.19 5.63 -2.90
C SER A 45 -25.91 4.95 -4.24
N VAL A 46 -24.84 5.34 -4.93
CA VAL A 46 -24.43 4.77 -6.22
C VAL A 46 -23.00 4.25 -6.16
N GLN A 47 -22.69 3.24 -6.99
CA GLN A 47 -21.33 2.76 -7.15
C GLN A 47 -20.44 3.88 -7.71
N GLN A 48 -19.24 3.99 -7.14
CA GLN A 48 -18.20 4.90 -7.62
C GLN A 48 -16.96 4.12 -8.07
N LYS A 49 -16.18 4.75 -8.95
CA LYS A 49 -14.82 4.32 -9.26
C LYS A 49 -13.86 5.38 -8.76
N PHE A 50 -12.70 4.96 -8.27
CA PHE A 50 -11.68 5.88 -7.76
C PHE A 50 -10.27 5.40 -8.10
N TRP A 51 -9.33 6.33 -8.07
CA TRP A 51 -7.89 6.09 -8.05
C TRP A 51 -7.22 7.21 -7.26
N VAL A 52 -5.98 6.99 -6.84
CA VAL A 52 -5.22 7.92 -6.00
C VAL A 52 -3.94 8.31 -6.74
N LYS A 53 -3.55 9.58 -6.60
CA LYS A 53 -2.28 10.11 -7.10
C LYS A 53 -1.49 10.74 -5.96
N GLY A 54 -0.19 10.55 -5.91
CA GLY A 54 0.64 11.24 -4.93
C GLY A 54 2.05 10.69 -4.83
N TYR A 55 2.77 11.07 -3.78
CA TYR A 55 4.07 10.48 -3.49
C TYR A 55 3.91 9.07 -2.91
N ASN A 56 4.52 8.09 -3.54
CA ASN A 56 4.49 6.69 -3.11
C ASN A 56 5.58 6.38 -2.07
N GLN A 57 5.72 5.10 -1.70
CA GLN A 57 6.72 4.61 -0.74
C GLN A 57 8.18 4.75 -1.21
N TYR A 58 8.40 4.97 -2.50
CA TYR A 58 9.69 5.26 -3.12
C TYR A 58 9.94 6.77 -3.32
N ASN A 59 9.02 7.61 -2.82
CA ASN A 59 9.04 9.06 -2.99
C ASN A 59 8.88 9.53 -4.45
N ASP A 60 8.27 8.70 -5.30
CA ASP A 60 7.89 9.03 -6.67
C ASP A 60 6.45 9.52 -6.74
N TRP A 61 6.19 10.50 -7.61
CA TRP A 61 4.83 11.00 -7.85
C TRP A 61 4.13 10.13 -8.90
N ASP A 62 3.20 9.28 -8.48
CA ASP A 62 2.63 8.21 -9.29
C ASP A 62 1.10 8.12 -9.14
N ASP A 63 0.45 7.34 -9.99
CA ASP A 63 -0.97 7.02 -9.93
C ASP A 63 -1.22 5.53 -9.65
N SER A 64 -2.36 5.25 -9.00
CA SER A 64 -2.82 3.88 -8.82
C SER A 64 -3.71 3.39 -9.97
N PRO A 65 -3.94 2.08 -10.06
CA PRO A 65 -5.06 1.51 -10.77
C PRO A 65 -6.40 2.09 -10.33
N VAL A 66 -7.41 1.87 -11.17
CA VAL A 66 -8.80 2.22 -10.87
C VAL A 66 -9.47 1.10 -10.10
N TRP A 67 -10.02 1.42 -8.94
CA TRP A 67 -10.85 0.52 -8.15
C TRP A 67 -12.32 0.91 -8.21
N THR A 68 -13.17 -0.03 -7.84
CA THR A 68 -14.61 0.15 -7.72
C THR A 68 -14.99 0.06 -6.25
N VAL A 69 -15.84 0.98 -5.79
CA VAL A 69 -16.40 1.00 -4.44
C VAL A 69 -17.92 1.05 -4.54
N ASN A 70 -18.60 0.08 -3.93
CA ASN A 70 -20.06 0.01 -3.98
C ASN A 70 -20.68 1.08 -3.09
N ALA A 71 -21.97 1.37 -3.31
CA ALA A 71 -22.73 2.30 -2.49
C ALA A 71 -22.65 1.91 -1.00
N HIS A 72 -22.38 2.88 -0.12
CA HIS A 72 -22.28 2.68 1.33
C HIS A 72 -21.28 1.61 1.80
N THR A 73 -20.21 1.39 1.03
CA THR A 73 -19.12 0.47 1.38
C THR A 73 -17.77 1.15 1.30
N CYS A 74 -16.72 0.48 1.77
CA CYS A 74 -15.35 0.91 1.62
C CYS A 74 -14.56 -0.08 0.76
N ALA A 75 -13.56 0.42 0.03
CA ALA A 75 -12.65 -0.40 -0.76
C ALA A 75 -11.22 0.11 -0.58
N THR A 76 -10.30 -0.83 -0.33
CA THR A 76 -8.88 -0.53 -0.12
C THR A 76 -8.09 -0.70 -1.41
N GLY A 77 -7.25 0.27 -1.73
CA GLY A 77 -6.27 0.20 -2.81
C GLY A 77 -5.09 -0.71 -2.46
N TRP A 78 -5.35 -2.01 -2.33
CA TRP A 78 -4.34 -3.01 -1.94
C TRP A 78 -3.15 -3.03 -2.91
N GLY A 79 -1.95 -3.15 -2.34
CA GLY A 79 -0.69 -3.24 -3.10
C GLY A 79 -0.10 -1.90 -3.51
N TYR A 80 -0.77 -0.77 -3.19
CA TYR A 80 -0.29 0.58 -3.49
C TYR A 80 -0.13 1.38 -2.21
N TRP A 81 1.06 1.94 -2.00
CA TRP A 81 1.45 2.58 -0.75
C TRP A 81 1.82 4.05 -0.99
N TRP A 82 1.28 4.92 -0.16
CA TRP A 82 1.41 6.36 -0.29
C TRP A 82 2.10 6.93 0.93
N LYS A 83 3.00 7.88 0.71
CA LYS A 83 3.76 8.56 1.76
C LYS A 83 2.85 9.16 2.82
N LYS A 84 3.14 8.86 4.09
CA LYS A 84 2.51 9.46 5.27
C LYS A 84 2.91 10.93 5.41
N ASN A 85 2.09 11.70 6.11
CA ASN A 85 2.26 13.14 6.29
C ASN A 85 2.39 13.90 4.96
N ALA A 86 1.56 13.53 3.99
CA ALA A 86 1.55 14.10 2.65
C ALA A 86 0.13 14.19 2.10
N SER A 87 -0.05 15.07 1.13
CA SER A 87 -1.30 15.18 0.37
C SER A 87 -1.29 14.21 -0.81
N VAL A 88 -2.47 13.71 -1.15
CA VAL A 88 -2.76 12.93 -2.35
C VAL A 88 -3.92 13.57 -3.10
N GLU A 89 -4.03 13.28 -4.39
CA GLU A 89 -5.23 13.54 -5.16
C GLU A 89 -6.12 12.29 -5.12
N LEU A 90 -7.35 12.42 -4.64
CA LEU A 90 -8.36 11.38 -4.73
C LEU A 90 -9.24 11.68 -5.94
N HIS A 91 -9.07 10.90 -7.00
CA HIS A 91 -9.85 10.99 -8.22
C HIS A 91 -11.00 10.00 -8.16
N TYR A 92 -12.19 10.43 -8.58
CA TYR A 92 -13.40 9.63 -8.50
C TYR A 92 -14.42 9.96 -9.59
N LYS A 93 -15.30 9.01 -9.88
CA LYS A 93 -16.49 9.24 -10.72
C LYS A 93 -17.67 8.40 -10.24
N ARG A 94 -18.87 8.96 -10.37
CA ARG A 94 -20.14 8.29 -10.09
C ARG A 94 -20.70 7.70 -11.39
N GLY A 95 -20.86 6.37 -11.45
CA GLY A 95 -21.32 5.69 -12.66
C GLY A 95 -20.51 6.06 -13.91
N ASN A 96 -21.21 6.54 -14.95
CA ASN A 96 -20.62 6.97 -16.24
C ASN A 96 -20.31 8.48 -16.32
N ALA A 97 -20.37 9.21 -15.19
CA ALA A 97 -20.00 10.62 -15.17
C ALA A 97 -18.51 10.84 -15.47
N GLY A 98 -18.14 12.09 -15.74
CA GLY A 98 -16.75 12.52 -15.85
C GLY A 98 -15.97 12.32 -14.55
N TRP A 99 -14.64 12.21 -14.68
CA TRP A 99 -13.74 12.18 -13.53
C TRP A 99 -13.73 13.53 -12.83
N ASN A 100 -13.82 13.48 -11.50
CA ASN A 100 -13.61 14.60 -10.60
C ASN A 100 -12.44 14.25 -9.68
N TRP A 101 -11.86 15.25 -9.02
CA TRP A 101 -10.83 15.01 -8.03
C TRP A 101 -10.97 15.97 -6.86
N LYS A 102 -10.41 15.54 -5.72
CA LYS A 102 -10.27 16.39 -4.54
C LYS A 102 -8.97 16.04 -3.79
N PRO A 103 -8.39 16.99 -3.05
CA PRO A 103 -7.26 16.67 -2.19
C PRO A 103 -7.69 15.75 -1.05
N GLY A 104 -6.85 14.77 -0.74
CA GLY A 104 -6.87 13.97 0.48
C GLY A 104 -5.57 14.17 1.25
N TYR A 105 -5.61 14.04 2.58
CA TYR A 105 -4.41 14.11 3.41
C TYR A 105 -4.19 12.78 4.11
N LEU A 106 -2.96 12.28 4.03
CA LEU A 106 -2.53 11.05 4.70
C LEU A 106 -1.79 11.44 5.98
N PRO A 107 -2.37 11.21 7.16
CA PRO A 107 -1.76 11.63 8.41
C PRO A 107 -0.48 10.85 8.70
N ARG A 108 0.34 11.41 9.58
CA ARG A 108 1.36 10.62 10.25
C ARG A 108 0.66 9.64 11.19
N THR A 109 0.77 8.35 10.92
CA THR A 109 0.13 7.28 11.70
C THR A 109 1.02 6.04 11.69
N ASP A 110 0.89 5.19 12.71
CA ASP A 110 1.51 3.86 12.73
C ASP A 110 0.64 2.80 12.03
N ALA A 111 -0.60 3.14 11.69
CA ALA A 111 -1.47 2.28 10.91
C ALA A 111 -0.90 2.01 9.50
N ALA A 112 -1.22 0.85 8.95
CA ALA A 112 -0.91 0.47 7.58
C ALA A 112 -1.91 1.08 6.57
N THR A 113 -3.04 1.61 7.04
CA THR A 113 -4.13 2.12 6.21
C THR A 113 -4.60 3.48 6.71
N THR A 114 -5.06 4.32 5.78
CA THR A 114 -5.79 5.57 6.05
C THR A 114 -7.08 5.59 5.25
N THR A 115 -8.17 6.02 5.88
CA THR A 115 -9.47 6.12 5.24
C THR A 115 -9.71 7.52 4.69
N LEU A 116 -10.07 7.61 3.42
CA LEU A 116 -10.65 8.80 2.77
C LEU A 116 -12.12 8.52 2.45
N ARG A 117 -12.95 9.57 2.41
CA ARG A 117 -14.39 9.43 2.14
C ARG A 117 -14.79 10.13 0.85
N LEU A 118 -15.67 9.52 0.07
CA LEU A 118 -16.36 10.07 -1.08
C LEU A 118 -17.85 10.20 -0.75
N SER A 119 -18.46 11.26 -1.26
CA SER A 119 -19.91 11.50 -1.18
C SER A 119 -20.56 11.43 -2.54
#